data_AF-A0A2D8HL61-F1
#
_entry.id   AF-A0A2D8HL61-F1
#
_cell.length_a   1.000
_cell.length_b   1.000
_cell.length_c   1.000
_cell.angle_alpha   90.00
_cell.angle_beta   90.00
_cell.angle_gamma   90.00
#
_symmetry.space_group_name_H-M   'P 1'
#
loop_
_entity.id
_entity.type
_entity.pdbx_description
1 polymer ?
#
loop_
_entity_poly.entity_id
_entity_poly.type
_entity_poly.pdbx_seq_one_letter_code
_entity_poly.pdbx_strand_id
1 'polypeptide(L)'
;MTDRKTPGDDYEVGHGRPPKATRWKKGQSGNPKGRPKSRKTGPVDISAFLDEPVAMKINGKARKIHPFEAMVWRMVQQMMKGEITPLIRLVELCEDHGLIDTPPPEYGGGVMIAPKGITPEQYVKQYGEIIDDE
;
A
#
# COMPACT_ATOMS: atom_id res chain seq x y z
N MET A 1 62.56 56.45 -2.10
CA MET A 1 61.13 56.23 -2.37
C MET A 1 61.02 55.06 -3.33
N THR A 2 60.77 53.85 -2.83
CA THR A 2 60.56 52.66 -3.65
C THR A 2 59.11 52.24 -3.51
N ASP A 3 58.37 52.41 -4.61
CA ASP A 3 56.96 52.05 -4.74
C ASP A 3 56.84 50.52 -4.72
N ARG A 4 56.22 49.96 -3.69
CA ARG A 4 56.03 48.51 -3.52
C ARG A 4 54.73 48.12 -4.21
N LYS A 5 54.82 47.70 -5.47
CA LYS A 5 53.70 47.17 -6.26
C LYS A 5 53.15 45.90 -5.59
N THR A 6 51.94 45.98 -5.04
CA THR A 6 51.19 44.86 -4.46
C THR A 6 50.80 43.86 -5.56
N PRO A 7 51.18 42.58 -5.49
CA PRO A 7 50.79 41.58 -6.48
C PRO A 7 49.37 41.10 -6.17
N GLY A 8 48.36 41.64 -6.83
CA GLY A 8 46.97 41.36 -6.44
C GLY A 8 45.89 41.32 -7.52
N ASP A 9 46.05 41.91 -8.70
CA ASP A 9 44.89 42.29 -9.50
C ASP A 9 44.84 41.83 -10.98
N ASP A 10 45.61 40.81 -11.38
CA ASP A 10 45.52 40.24 -12.74
C ASP A 10 44.49 39.09 -12.86
N TYR A 11 43.29 39.23 -12.26
CA TYR A 11 42.21 38.25 -12.47
C TYR A 11 41.19 38.74 -13.49
N GLU A 12 41.48 38.49 -14.76
CA GLU A 12 40.58 38.80 -15.85
C GLU A 12 39.42 37.79 -15.92
N VAL A 13 38.19 38.33 -15.87
CA VAL A 13 36.94 37.57 -15.97
C VAL A 13 36.67 37.21 -17.42
N GLY A 14 36.30 35.97 -17.71
CA GLY A 14 36.05 35.48 -19.07
C GLY A 14 35.33 34.14 -19.08
N HIS A 15 35.21 33.51 -20.25
CA HIS A 15 34.54 32.23 -20.38
C HIS A 15 35.21 31.16 -19.49
N GLY A 16 34.44 30.55 -18.58
CA GLY A 16 34.95 29.58 -17.59
C GLY A 16 35.74 30.19 -16.42
N ARG A 17 35.83 31.52 -16.30
CA ARG A 17 36.56 32.24 -15.24
C ARG A 17 35.61 33.19 -14.48
N PRO A 18 34.81 32.67 -13.53
CA PRO A 18 33.80 33.48 -12.83
C PRO A 18 34.45 34.49 -11.85
N PRO A 19 33.85 35.68 -11.67
CA PRO A 19 34.38 36.72 -10.78
C PRO A 19 34.65 36.22 -9.36
N LYS A 20 35.81 36.57 -8.77
CA LYS A 20 36.16 36.16 -7.41
C LYS A 20 35.15 36.62 -6.35
N ALA A 21 34.54 37.78 -6.53
CA ALA A 21 33.58 38.37 -5.59
C ALA A 21 32.31 37.52 -5.40
N THR A 22 31.89 36.76 -6.42
CA THR A 22 30.64 35.99 -6.40
C THR A 22 30.85 34.48 -6.24
N ARG A 23 32.10 34.01 -6.24
CA ARG A 23 32.43 32.60 -6.01
C ARG A 23 32.18 32.22 -4.56
N TRP A 24 31.59 31.05 -4.34
CA TRP A 24 31.52 30.47 -3.01
C TRP A 24 32.93 30.10 -2.50
N LYS A 25 33.16 30.30 -1.21
CA LYS A 25 34.41 29.89 -0.56
C LYS A 25 34.51 28.36 -0.59
N LYS A 26 35.74 27.82 -0.68
CA LYS A 26 35.97 26.37 -0.61
C LYS A 26 35.37 25.84 0.70
N GLY A 27 34.49 24.83 0.59
CA GLY A 27 33.77 24.24 1.74
C GLY A 27 32.43 24.91 2.07
N GLN A 28 32.07 26.01 1.40
CA GLN A 28 30.79 26.66 1.54
C GLN A 28 29.91 26.37 0.32
N SER A 29 28.78 25.70 0.54
CA SER A 29 27.74 25.54 -0.49
C SER A 29 26.91 26.83 -0.60
N GLY A 30 26.49 27.17 -1.82
CA GLY A 30 25.50 28.24 -2.06
C GLY A 30 24.12 27.93 -1.50
N ASN A 31 23.85 26.66 -1.21
CA ASN A 31 22.69 26.23 -0.42
C ASN A 31 23.19 25.60 0.89
N PRO A 32 23.37 26.39 1.97
CA PRO A 32 23.86 25.89 3.26
C PRO A 32 22.98 24.82 3.89
N LYS A 33 21.66 24.85 3.59
CA LYS A 33 20.70 23.86 4.09
C LYS A 33 20.76 22.55 3.30
N GLY A 34 21.40 22.55 2.13
CA GLY A 34 21.48 21.41 1.23
C GLY A 34 20.09 20.87 0.86
N ARG A 35 20.08 19.61 0.41
CA ARG A 35 18.85 18.84 0.28
C ARG A 35 18.40 18.42 1.69
N PRO A 36 17.12 18.61 2.07
CA PRO A 36 16.63 18.15 3.37
C PRO A 36 16.86 16.64 3.51
N LYS A 37 17.28 16.20 4.70
CA LYS A 37 17.41 14.78 5.01
C LYS A 37 16.05 14.12 4.86
N SER A 38 16.00 12.94 4.25
CA SER A 38 14.78 12.13 4.19
C SER A 38 14.21 11.95 5.59
N ARG A 39 12.90 12.17 5.78
CA ARG A 39 12.26 11.89 7.06
C ARG A 39 12.43 10.40 7.35
N LYS A 40 13.04 10.08 8.49
CA LYS A 40 13.00 8.73 9.04
C LYS A 40 11.59 8.54 9.60
N THR A 41 10.70 7.93 8.82
CA THR A 41 9.43 7.44 9.37
C THR A 41 9.80 6.27 10.29
N GLY A 42 9.43 6.36 11.57
CA GLY A 42 9.57 5.23 12.49
C GLY A 42 8.67 4.07 12.06
N PRO A 43 8.75 2.91 12.75
CA PRO A 43 7.77 1.85 12.55
C PRO A 43 6.37 2.43 12.81
N VAL A 44 5.47 2.26 11.84
CA VAL A 44 4.07 2.68 11.96
C VAL A 44 3.35 1.61 12.76
N ASP A 45 2.64 2.02 13.80
CA ASP A 45 1.68 1.16 14.49
C ASP A 45 0.46 0.97 13.58
N ILE A 46 0.44 -0.17 12.89
CA ILE A 46 -0.61 -0.51 11.91
C ILE A 46 -1.96 -0.65 12.61
N SER A 47 -2.01 -1.24 13.81
CA SER A 47 -3.24 -1.38 14.58
C SER A 47 -3.84 -0.02 14.92
N ALA A 48 -3.05 0.87 15.52
CA ALA A 48 -3.54 2.21 15.88
C ALA A 48 -4.00 3.01 14.66
N PHE A 49 -3.35 2.82 13.51
CA PHE A 49 -3.74 3.46 12.26
C PHE A 49 -5.06 2.91 11.70
N LEU A 50 -5.30 1.59 11.82
CA LEU A 50 -6.54 0.95 11.38
C LEU A 50 -7.73 1.25 12.28
N ASP A 51 -7.50 1.64 13.53
CA ASP A 51 -8.54 2.04 14.48
C ASP A 51 -8.85 3.55 14.44
N GLU A 52 -8.00 4.36 13.80
CA GLU A 52 -8.18 5.82 13.76
C GLU A 52 -9.43 6.22 12.94
N PRO A 53 -10.42 6.93 13.50
CA PRO A 53 -11.64 7.29 12.79
C PRO A 53 -11.38 8.15 11.55
N VAL A 54 -11.94 7.74 10.42
CA VAL A 54 -11.82 8.46 9.14
C VAL A 54 -13.03 9.36 8.88
N ALA A 55 -12.78 10.51 8.28
CA ALA A 55 -13.85 11.40 7.84
C ALA A 55 -14.45 10.92 6.50
N MET A 56 -15.75 10.63 6.48
CA MET A 56 -16.48 10.24 5.28
C MET A 56 -17.77 11.06 5.13
N LYS A 57 -18.15 11.38 3.89
CA LYS A 57 -19.41 12.05 3.59
C LYS A 57 -20.50 11.00 3.33
N ILE A 58 -21.47 10.91 4.24
CA ILE A 58 -22.64 10.02 4.13
C ILE A 58 -23.88 10.90 4.04
N ASN A 59 -24.71 10.69 3.00
CA ASN A 59 -25.95 11.45 2.78
C ASN A 59 -25.77 12.98 2.84
N GLY A 60 -24.69 13.47 2.24
CA GLY A 60 -24.38 14.91 2.22
C GLY A 60 -23.67 15.45 3.46
N LYS A 61 -23.60 14.70 4.56
CA LYS A 61 -23.01 15.15 5.84
C LYS A 61 -21.67 14.47 6.10
N ALA A 62 -20.66 15.24 6.52
CA ALA A 62 -19.38 14.69 6.95
C ALA A 62 -19.52 14.07 8.35
N ARG A 63 -19.10 12.81 8.50
CA ARG A 63 -19.06 12.08 9.78
C ARG A 63 -17.70 11.44 9.95
N LYS A 64 -17.24 11.33 11.20
CA LYS A 64 -16.11 10.48 11.57
C LYS A 64 -16.66 9.09 11.87
N ILE A 65 -16.19 8.10 11.15
CA ILE A 65 -16.63 6.71 11.27
C ILE A 65 -15.41 5.80 11.37
N HIS A 66 -15.62 4.59 11.87
CA HIS A 66 -14.54 3.60 11.95
C HIS A 66 -14.05 3.23 10.54
N PRO A 67 -12.74 2.99 10.31
CA PRO A 67 -12.21 2.66 8.99
C PRO A 67 -12.86 1.43 8.34
N PHE A 68 -13.19 0.42 9.15
CA PHE A 68 -13.90 -0.75 8.67
C PHE A 68 -15.33 -0.42 8.16
N GLU A 69 -16.08 0.40 8.90
CA GLU A 69 -17.41 0.85 8.49
C GLU A 69 -17.33 1.68 7.20
N ALA A 70 -16.32 2.54 7.10
CA ALA A 70 -16.02 3.29 5.89
C ALA A 70 -15.73 2.38 4.69
N MET A 71 -14.98 1.29 4.90
CA MET A 71 -14.66 0.32 3.85
C MET A 71 -15.91 -0.39 3.34
N VAL A 72 -16.77 -0.88 4.24
CA VAL A 72 -18.06 -1.50 3.87
C VAL A 72 -18.92 -0.51 3.09
N TRP A 73 -19.03 0.74 3.54
CA TRP A 73 -19.72 1.80 2.80
C TRP A 73 -19.17 1.97 1.38
N ARG A 74 -17.84 1.99 1.21
CA ARG A 74 -17.20 2.11 -0.10
C ARG A 74 -17.49 0.90 -1.00
N MET A 75 -17.53 -0.31 -0.45
CA MET A 75 -17.91 -1.50 -1.21
C MET A 75 -19.34 -1.36 -1.72
N VAL A 76 -20.29 -0.99 -0.86
CA VAL A 76 -21.70 -0.75 -1.25
C VAL A 76 -21.79 0.27 -2.38
N GLN A 77 -21.07 1.39 -2.29
CA GLN A 77 -21.08 2.41 -3.35
C GLN A 77 -20.52 1.91 -4.69
N GLN A 78 -19.54 1.00 -4.69
CA GLN A 78 -19.01 0.39 -5.92
C GLN A 78 -19.99 -0.65 -6.50
N MET A 79 -20.62 -1.46 -5.66
CA MET A 79 -21.68 -2.38 -6.09
C MET A 79 -22.87 -1.65 -6.71
N MET A 80 -23.27 -0.51 -6.15
CA MET A 80 -24.32 0.34 -6.73
C MET A 80 -23.96 0.90 -8.11
N LYS A 81 -22.67 0.89 -8.50
CA LYS A 81 -22.19 1.23 -9.85
C LYS A 81 -22.10 0.03 -10.80
N GLY A 82 -22.41 -1.18 -10.32
CA GLY A 82 -22.36 -2.42 -11.09
C GLY A 82 -21.05 -3.20 -10.98
N GLU A 83 -20.16 -2.85 -10.06
CA GLU A 83 -18.92 -3.60 -9.84
C GLU A 83 -19.19 -4.87 -9.02
N ILE A 84 -18.80 -6.04 -9.55
CA ILE A 84 -19.08 -7.34 -8.93
C ILE A 84 -18.00 -7.74 -7.90
N THR A 85 -16.75 -7.33 -8.08
CA THR A 85 -15.65 -7.70 -7.16
C THR A 85 -15.93 -7.31 -5.70
N PRO A 86 -16.43 -6.10 -5.38
CA PRO A 86 -16.76 -5.73 -4.01
C PRO A 86 -17.95 -6.50 -3.43
N LEU A 87 -18.83 -7.04 -4.29
CA LEU A 87 -19.97 -7.87 -3.87
C LEU A 87 -19.49 -9.21 -3.32
N ILE A 88 -18.60 -9.89 -4.04
CA ILE A 88 -18.05 -11.18 -3.60
C ILE A 88 -17.42 -11.02 -2.22
N ARG A 89 -16.59 -9.97 -2.04
CA ARG A 89 -15.94 -9.72 -0.76
C ARG A 89 -16.91 -9.38 0.38
N LEU A 90 -18.01 -8.69 0.07
CA LEU A 90 -19.04 -8.39 1.07
C LEU A 90 -19.79 -9.65 1.48
N VAL A 91 -20.11 -10.55 0.53
CA VAL A 91 -20.79 -11.82 0.82
C VAL A 91 -19.93 -12.69 1.76
N GLU A 92 -18.65 -12.88 1.47
CA GLU A 92 -17.71 -13.58 2.36
C GLU A 92 -17.71 -12.99 3.78
N LEU A 93 -17.71 -11.66 3.88
CA LEU A 93 -17.73 -10.98 5.17
C LEU A 93 -19.04 -11.23 5.93
N CYS A 94 -20.17 -11.25 5.22
CA CYS A 94 -21.46 -11.57 5.81
C CYS A 94 -21.53 -13.02 6.28
N GLU A 95 -20.92 -13.97 5.56
CA GLU A 95 -20.80 -15.37 5.96
C GLU A 95 -19.94 -15.52 7.23
N ASP A 96 -18.74 -14.91 7.26
CA ASP A 96 -17.83 -14.92 8.42
C ASP A 96 -18.50 -14.38 9.69
N HIS A 97 -19.41 -13.42 9.53
CA HIS A 97 -20.16 -12.79 10.63
C HIS A 97 -21.56 -13.42 10.87
N GLY A 98 -21.92 -14.49 10.15
CA GLY A 98 -23.20 -15.19 10.32
C GLY A 98 -24.44 -14.36 9.96
N LEU A 99 -24.27 -13.35 9.11
CA LEU A 99 -25.37 -12.48 8.63
C LEU A 99 -26.13 -13.10 7.46
N ILE A 100 -25.54 -14.09 6.79
CA ILE A 100 -26.17 -14.89 5.75
C ILE A 100 -26.06 -16.35 6.18
N ASP A 101 -27.19 -17.05 6.15
CA ASP A 101 -27.24 -18.49 6.38
C ASP A 101 -26.90 -19.17 5.06
N THR A 102 -25.65 -19.60 4.92
CA THR A 102 -25.28 -20.47 3.81
C THR A 102 -25.73 -21.87 4.16
N PRO A 103 -26.67 -22.47 3.40
CA PRO A 103 -27.01 -23.85 3.64
C PRO A 103 -25.73 -24.67 3.53
N PRO A 104 -25.48 -25.61 4.45
CA PRO A 104 -24.34 -26.50 4.34
C PRO A 104 -24.36 -27.10 2.93
N PRO A 105 -23.20 -27.18 2.25
CA PRO A 105 -23.17 -27.66 0.88
C PRO A 105 -23.87 -29.02 0.82
N GLU A 106 -24.91 -29.14 -0.02
CA GLU A 106 -25.70 -30.38 -0.17
C GLU A 106 -24.83 -31.57 -0.60
N TYR A 107 -23.59 -31.30 -1.04
CA TYR A 107 -22.56 -32.28 -1.33
C TYR A 107 -21.33 -31.98 -0.48
N GLY A 108 -20.97 -32.90 0.43
CA GLY A 108 -19.67 -32.95 1.11
C GLY A 108 -18.50 -33.31 0.18
N GLY A 109 -18.49 -32.76 -1.03
CA GLY A 109 -17.50 -33.07 -2.05
C GLY A 109 -16.21 -32.28 -1.83
N GLY A 110 -15.23 -32.88 -1.15
CA GLY A 110 -13.86 -32.39 -1.17
C GLY A 110 -13.21 -32.55 -2.55
N VAL A 111 -12.30 -31.65 -2.92
CA VAL A 111 -11.50 -31.81 -4.14
C VAL A 111 -10.37 -32.81 -3.86
N MET A 112 -10.49 -34.03 -4.42
CA MET A 112 -9.42 -35.03 -4.42
C MET A 112 -8.50 -34.81 -5.63
N ILE A 113 -7.21 -34.57 -5.38
CA ILE A 113 -6.20 -34.44 -6.43
C ILE A 113 -5.54 -35.81 -6.65
N ALA A 114 -5.89 -36.50 -7.74
CA ALA A 114 -5.31 -37.79 -8.09
C ALA A 114 -3.94 -37.64 -8.80
N PRO A 115 -2.94 -38.50 -8.51
CA PRO A 115 -1.67 -38.54 -9.23
C PRO A 115 -1.85 -38.80 -10.73
N LYS A 116 -0.94 -38.27 -11.55
CA LYS A 116 -0.95 -38.49 -13.00
C LYS A 116 -0.71 -39.97 -13.31
N GLY A 117 -1.55 -40.55 -14.18
CA GLY A 117 -1.44 -41.94 -14.63
C GLY A 117 -2.41 -42.92 -13.97
N ILE A 118 -3.24 -42.46 -13.04
CA ILE A 118 -4.31 -43.25 -12.41
C ILE A 118 -5.65 -42.60 -12.77
N THR A 119 -6.65 -43.40 -13.12
CA THR A 119 -7.99 -42.86 -13.39
C THR A 119 -8.68 -42.47 -12.07
N PRO A 120 -9.58 -41.47 -12.07
CA PRO A 120 -10.31 -41.09 -10.86
C PRO A 120 -11.00 -42.28 -10.16
N GLU A 121 -11.58 -43.18 -10.95
CA GLU A 121 -12.24 -44.40 -10.46
C GLU A 121 -11.27 -45.37 -9.77
N GLN A 122 -10.08 -45.58 -10.33
CA GLN A 122 -9.06 -46.44 -9.73
C GLN A 122 -8.54 -45.86 -8.42
N TYR A 123 -8.37 -44.54 -8.37
CA TYR A 123 -7.92 -43.83 -7.17
C TYR A 123 -8.95 -43.93 -6.03
N VAL A 124 -10.23 -43.68 -6.33
CA VAL A 124 -11.33 -43.82 -5.36
C VAL A 124 -11.46 -45.26 -4.88
N LYS A 125 -11.31 -46.25 -5.77
CA LYS A 125 -11.35 -47.67 -5.37
C LYS A 125 -10.17 -48.09 -4.49
N GLN A 126 -9.01 -47.46 -4.68
CA GLN A 126 -7.78 -47.79 -3.96
C GLN A 126 -7.66 -47.08 -2.60
N TYR A 127 -8.22 -45.87 -2.47
CA TYR A 127 -8.00 -45.00 -1.30
C TYR A 127 -9.28 -44.40 -0.71
N GLY A 128 -10.43 -44.58 -1.36
CA GLY A 128 -11.71 -44.10 -0.84
C GLY A 128 -12.25 -45.09 0.19
N GLU A 129 -12.03 -44.79 1.48
CA GLU A 129 -12.93 -45.30 2.52
C GLU A 129 -14.20 -44.45 2.45
N ILE A 130 -15.31 -45.08 2.05
CA ILE A 130 -16.64 -44.47 2.15
C ILE A 130 -16.96 -44.49 3.65
N ILE A 131 -16.89 -43.32 4.28
CA ILE A 131 -17.54 -43.13 5.58
C ILE A 131 -19.02 -42.93 5.23
N ASP A 132 -19.78 -44.02 5.29
CA ASP A 132 -21.24 -43.92 5.33
C ASP A 132 -21.59 -43.33 6.70
N ASP A 133 -22.06 -42.08 6.72
CA ASP A 133 -22.65 -41.49 7.92
C ASP A 133 -23.98 -42.21 8.20
N GLU A 134 -24.08 -42.85 9.38
CA GLU A 134 -25.28 -43.50 9.92
C GLU A 134 -26.31 -42.47 10.43
#